data_AF-A0A2S9SST1-F1
#
_entry.id   AF-A0A2S9SST1-F1
#
_cell.length_a   1.000
_cell.length_b   1.000
_cell.length_c   1.000
_cell.angle_alpha   90.00
_cell.angle_beta   90.00
_cell.angle_gamma   90.00
#
_symmetry.space_group_name_H-M   'P 1'
#
loop_
_entity.id
_entity.type
_entity.pdbx_description
1 polymer ?
#
loop_
_entity_poly.entity_id
_entity_poly.type
_entity_poly.pdbx_seq_one_letter_code
_entity_poly.pdbx_strand_id
1 'polypeptide(L)'
;AIHRFWQSLGFKMNKILAWFITFNFINITWIFFRAKDFESAIKVLKGMFGFSGLQLHPIFASKLAFLEKYGVVFNPFDTIQLPLSETPLFILVFILVLFFKNSMEKWKEFKLNYQTIFLAFFCFCIGILSLNKVSEFLYFNF
;
A
#
# COMPACT_ATOMS: atom_id res chain seq x y z
N ALA A 1 28.40 -17.09 -14.55
CA ALA A 1 28.06 -18.40 -15.15
C ALA A 1 26.58 -18.50 -15.54
N ILE A 2 25.63 -18.27 -14.61
CA ILE A 2 24.17 -18.36 -14.83
C ILE A 2 23.67 -17.56 -16.05
N HIS A 3 24.08 -16.29 -16.21
CA HIS A 3 23.65 -15.46 -17.34
C HIS A 3 24.13 -15.98 -18.72
N ARG A 4 25.36 -16.54 -18.78
CA ARG A 4 25.90 -17.15 -20.01
C ARG A 4 25.19 -18.47 -20.33
N PHE A 5 24.87 -19.27 -19.31
CA PHE A 5 24.11 -20.52 -19.46
C PHE A 5 22.66 -20.26 -19.92
N TRP A 6 22.03 -19.20 -19.42
CA TRP A 6 20.69 -18.78 -19.84
C TRP A 6 20.66 -18.31 -21.30
N GLN A 7 21.67 -17.56 -21.74
CA GLN A 7 21.79 -17.17 -23.15
C GLN A 7 22.15 -18.34 -24.07
N SER A 8 22.96 -19.30 -23.62
CA SER A 8 23.28 -20.50 -24.42
C SER A 8 22.06 -21.41 -24.66
N LEU A 9 21.03 -21.31 -23.82
CA LEU A 9 19.75 -22.03 -23.97
C LEU A 9 18.76 -21.31 -24.92
N GLY A 10 19.12 -20.16 -25.50
CA GLY A 10 18.27 -19.42 -26.44
C GLY A 10 17.07 -18.69 -25.81
N PHE A 11 16.93 -18.74 -24.47
CA PHE A 11 15.83 -18.08 -23.78
C PHE A 11 16.07 -16.58 -23.61
N LYS A 12 15.20 -15.75 -24.19
CA LYS A 12 15.09 -14.33 -23.83
C LYS A 12 14.21 -14.21 -22.58
N MET A 13 14.75 -13.66 -21.49
CA MET A 13 13.99 -13.44 -20.27
C MET A 13 12.84 -12.47 -20.54
N ASN A 14 11.61 -12.85 -20.18
CA ASN A 14 10.45 -11.97 -20.32
C ASN A 14 10.69 -10.69 -19.48
N LYS A 15 10.43 -9.51 -20.06
CA LYS A 15 10.60 -8.22 -19.39
C LYS A 15 9.86 -8.14 -18.06
N ILE A 16 8.66 -8.71 -17.99
CA ILE A 16 7.84 -8.72 -16.76
C ILE A 16 8.53 -9.54 -15.67
N LEU A 17 9.05 -10.72 -16.04
CA LEU A 17 9.77 -11.59 -15.11
C LEU A 17 11.07 -10.96 -14.63
N ALA A 18 11.82 -10.34 -15.55
CA ALA A 18 13.04 -9.61 -15.23
C ALA A 18 12.75 -8.49 -14.22
N TRP A 19 11.74 -7.66 -14.50
CA TRP A 19 11.31 -6.60 -13.61
C TRP A 19 10.90 -7.13 -12.24
N PHE A 20 10.07 -8.18 -12.19
CA PHE A 20 9.62 -8.78 -10.93
C PHE A 20 10.79 -9.29 -10.08
N ILE A 21 11.77 -9.98 -10.68
CA ILE A 21 12.95 -10.48 -9.97
C ILE A 21 13.78 -9.31 -9.44
N THR A 22 14.07 -8.30 -10.28
CA THR A 22 14.86 -7.13 -9.86
C THR A 22 14.16 -6.32 -8.76
N PHE A 23 12.85 -6.17 -8.86
CA PHE A 23 12.04 -5.48 -7.85
C PHE A 23 12.10 -6.20 -6.51
N ASN A 24 11.89 -7.52 -6.47
CA ASN A 24 11.97 -8.29 -5.22
C ASN A 24 13.40 -8.31 -4.66
N PHE A 25 14.42 -8.38 -5.52
CA PHE A 25 15.82 -8.32 -5.09
C PHE A 25 16.15 -7.02 -4.36
N ILE A 26 15.75 -5.87 -4.92
CA ILE A 26 15.96 -4.57 -4.29
C ILE A 26 15.21 -4.48 -2.96
N ASN A 27 13.94 -4.91 -2.92
CA ASN A 27 13.15 -4.91 -1.69
C ASN A 27 13.78 -5.78 -0.60
N ILE A 28 14.21 -7.00 -0.92
CA ILE A 28 14.88 -7.90 0.04
C ILE A 28 16.19 -7.27 0.54
N THR A 29 16.98 -6.70 -0.37
CA THR A 29 18.26 -6.07 -0.02
C THR A 29 18.05 -4.89 0.94
N TRP A 30 17.05 -4.04 0.70
CA TRP A 30 16.75 -2.89 1.57
C TRP A 30 16.33 -3.26 2.99
N ILE A 31 15.79 -4.46 3.23
CA ILE A 31 15.44 -4.91 4.58
C ILE A 31 16.69 -4.95 5.46
N PHE A 32 17.80 -5.50 4.97
CA PHE A 32 19.04 -5.63 5.73
C PHE A 32 19.69 -4.27 6.04
N PHE A 33 19.54 -3.28 5.15
CA PHE A 33 20.04 -1.93 5.38
C PHE A 33 19.15 -1.10 6.32
N ARG A 34 17.86 -1.44 6.45
CA ARG A 34 16.90 -0.70 7.27
C ARG A 34 16.71 -1.30 8.66
N ALA A 35 16.92 -2.60 8.82
CA ALA A 35 16.78 -3.28 10.10
C ALA A 35 17.89 -2.88 11.08
N LYS A 36 17.58 -2.81 12.38
CA LYS A 36 18.53 -2.46 13.43
C LYS A 36 19.56 -3.57 13.72
N ASP A 37 19.19 -4.81 13.43
CA ASP A 37 19.95 -6.02 13.74
C ASP A 37 19.55 -7.15 12.78
N PHE A 38 20.39 -8.20 12.72
CA PHE A 38 20.18 -9.32 11.81
C PHE A 38 18.91 -10.13 12.12
N GLU A 39 18.58 -10.29 13.40
CA GLU A 39 17.38 -11.02 13.83
C GLU A 39 16.11 -10.31 13.36
N SER A 40 16.06 -8.98 13.50
CA SER A 40 15.01 -8.11 12.98
C SER A 40 14.86 -8.22 11.46
N ALA A 41 15.97 -8.26 10.71
CA ALA A 41 15.93 -8.44 9.25
C ALA A 41 15.30 -9.78 8.85
N ILE A 42 15.71 -10.87 9.52
CA ILE A 42 15.15 -12.22 9.29
C ILE A 42 13.67 -12.28 9.68
N LYS A 43 13.25 -11.60 10.75
CA LYS A 43 11.85 -11.52 11.15
C LYS A 43 10.98 -10.85 10.09
N VAL A 44 11.46 -9.74 9.52
CA VAL A 44 10.75 -9.03 8.43
C VAL A 44 10.68 -9.90 7.19
N LEU A 45 11.77 -10.58 6.80
CA LEU A 45 11.77 -11.50 5.67
C LEU A 45 10.78 -12.66 5.85
N LYS A 46 10.77 -13.29 7.03
CA LYS A 46 9.78 -14.34 7.36
C LYS A 46 8.34 -13.82 7.25
N GLY A 47 8.10 -12.57 7.68
CA GLY A 47 6.81 -11.91 7.52
C GLY A 47 6.42 -11.70 6.06
N MET A 48 7.35 -11.24 5.22
CA MET A 48 7.10 -10.98 3.80
C MET A 48 6.73 -12.23 3.00
N PHE A 49 7.30 -13.37 3.35
CA PHE A 49 6.98 -14.65 2.72
C PHE A 49 5.83 -15.42 3.41
N GLY A 50 5.20 -14.84 4.43
CA GLY A 50 4.07 -15.46 5.14
C GLY A 50 4.45 -16.58 6.11
N PHE A 51 5.74 -16.75 6.42
CA PHE A 51 6.22 -17.77 7.38
C PHE A 51 5.96 -17.39 8.85
N SER A 52 5.47 -16.18 9.11
CA SER A 52 5.08 -15.72 10.45
C SER A 52 3.63 -16.06 10.83
N GLY A 53 2.97 -16.93 10.05
CA GLY A 53 1.56 -17.29 10.20
C GLY A 53 0.68 -16.45 9.28
N LEU A 54 0.18 -17.07 8.21
CA LEU A 54 -0.80 -16.46 7.32
C LEU A 54 -2.17 -16.54 8.00
N GLN A 55 -2.69 -15.37 8.39
CA GLN A 55 -4.04 -15.26 8.92
C GLN A 55 -4.97 -14.76 7.82
N LEU A 56 -6.11 -15.41 7.66
CA LEU A 56 -7.15 -15.02 6.71
C LEU A 56 -8.48 -14.86 7.43
N HIS A 57 -9.29 -13.89 6.99
CA HIS A 57 -10.60 -13.68 7.57
C HIS A 57 -11.52 -14.90 7.36
N PRO A 58 -12.32 -15.33 8.35
CA PRO A 58 -13.16 -16.53 8.26
C PRO A 58 -14.20 -16.51 7.13
N ILE A 59 -14.53 -15.35 6.56
CA ILE A 59 -15.37 -15.24 5.33
C ILE A 59 -14.78 -16.08 4.18
N PHE A 60 -13.45 -16.11 4.08
CA PHE A 60 -12.74 -16.86 3.04
C PHE A 60 -12.64 -18.35 3.34
N ALA A 61 -12.91 -18.80 4.57
CA ALA A 61 -12.85 -20.22 4.93
C ALA A 61 -13.81 -21.06 4.07
N SER A 62 -14.98 -20.51 3.71
CA SER A 62 -15.96 -21.18 2.85
C SER A 62 -15.42 -21.67 1.50
N LYS A 63 -14.41 -20.99 0.93
CA LYS A 63 -13.78 -21.34 -0.36
C LYS A 63 -12.31 -21.77 -0.23
N LEU A 64 -11.62 -21.31 0.82
CA LEU A 64 -10.19 -21.50 1.02
C LEU A 64 -9.84 -22.37 2.24
N ALA A 65 -10.79 -23.06 2.87
CA ALA A 65 -10.53 -23.96 4.01
C ALA A 65 -9.42 -24.99 3.76
N PHE A 66 -9.16 -25.38 2.51
CA PHE A 66 -8.04 -26.28 2.17
C PHE A 66 -6.66 -25.72 2.56
N LEU A 67 -6.53 -24.40 2.70
CA LEU A 67 -5.30 -23.73 3.14
C LEU A 67 -4.97 -23.96 4.61
N GLU A 68 -5.94 -24.39 5.42
CA GLU A 68 -5.71 -24.75 6.83
C GLU A 68 -4.67 -25.86 6.97
N LYS A 69 -4.68 -26.82 6.03
CA LYS A 69 -3.68 -27.90 5.94
C LYS A 69 -2.26 -27.40 5.64
N TYR A 70 -2.13 -26.20 5.10
CA TYR A 70 -0.85 -25.55 4.78
C TYR A 70 -0.43 -24.54 5.86
N GLY A 71 -1.09 -24.55 7.03
CA GLY A 71 -0.74 -23.70 8.17
C GLY A 71 -1.35 -22.30 8.14
N VAL A 72 -2.39 -22.07 7.32
CA VAL A 72 -3.16 -20.83 7.31
C VAL A 72 -4.22 -20.88 8.41
N VAL A 73 -4.22 -19.91 9.31
CA VAL A 73 -5.19 -19.82 10.41
C VAL A 73 -6.32 -18.87 10.02
N PHE A 74 -7.57 -19.33 10.11
CA PHE A 74 -8.75 -18.52 9.81
C PHE A 74 -9.28 -17.82 11.06
N ASN A 75 -8.59 -16.74 11.47
CA ASN A 75 -9.04 -15.91 12.58
C ASN A 75 -9.57 -14.56 12.08
N PRO A 76 -10.56 -13.96 12.76
CA PRO A 76 -10.88 -12.55 12.58
C PRO A 76 -9.61 -11.72 12.75
N PHE A 77 -9.38 -10.75 11.87
CA PHE A 77 -8.24 -9.85 12.01
C PHE A 77 -8.51 -8.88 13.17
N ASP A 78 -8.12 -9.23 14.40
CA ASP A 78 -8.32 -8.35 15.57
C ASP A 78 -7.60 -7.00 15.42
N THR A 79 -6.56 -6.93 14.58
CA THR A 79 -5.77 -5.71 14.30
C THR A 79 -6.44 -4.76 13.33
N ILE A 80 -7.42 -5.22 12.55
CA ILE A 80 -8.16 -4.40 11.60
C ILE A 80 -9.58 -4.29 12.14
N GLN A 81 -9.79 -3.36 13.07
CA GLN A 81 -11.11 -2.89 13.47
C GLN A 81 -11.72 -2.10 12.31
N LEU A 82 -12.02 -2.76 11.20
CA LEU A 82 -12.91 -2.23 10.19
C LEU A 82 -14.30 -2.71 10.57
N PRO A 83 -15.15 -1.84 11.16
CA PRO A 83 -16.54 -2.18 11.37
C PRO A 83 -17.13 -2.61 10.02
N LEU A 84 -17.90 -3.70 9.98
CA LEU A 84 -18.56 -4.16 8.76
C LEU A 84 -19.38 -3.04 8.08
N SER A 85 -19.85 -2.06 8.85
CA SER A 85 -20.54 -0.85 8.37
C SER A 85 -19.70 0.08 7.50
N GLU A 86 -18.37 0.14 7.71
CA GLU A 86 -17.47 1.06 6.99
C GLU A 86 -16.89 0.43 5.71
N THR A 87 -16.96 -0.90 5.59
CA THR A 87 -16.50 -1.61 4.38
C THR A 87 -17.12 -1.11 3.06
N PRO A 88 -18.42 -0.80 2.95
CA PRO A 88 -18.97 -0.21 1.73
C PRO A 88 -18.40 1.18 1.43
N LEU A 89 -18.06 1.97 2.44
CA LEU A 89 -17.46 3.29 2.26
C LEU A 89 -16.05 3.18 1.68
N PHE A 90 -15.24 2.23 2.13
CA PHE A 90 -13.92 1.97 1.54
C PHE A 90 -14.01 1.51 0.08
N ILE A 91 -14.99 0.66 -0.24
CA ILE A 91 -15.24 0.23 -1.63
C ILE A 91 -15.66 1.43 -2.48
N LEU A 92 -16.55 2.28 -1.97
CA LEU A 92 -16.97 3.51 -2.65
C LEU A 92 -15.78 4.46 -2.88
N VAL A 93 -14.97 4.71 -1.86
CA VAL A 93 -13.77 5.56 -1.97
C VAL A 93 -12.79 4.97 -2.98
N PHE A 94 -12.58 3.65 -2.97
CA PHE A 94 -11.72 2.99 -3.95
C PHE A 94 -12.25 3.17 -5.38
N ILE A 95 -13.54 3.01 -5.59
CA ILE A 95 -14.21 3.28 -6.88
C ILE A 95 -14.00 4.74 -7.29
N LEU A 96 -14.25 5.70 -6.39
CA LEU A 96 -14.03 7.13 -6.66
C LEU A 96 -12.56 7.41 -7.04
N VAL A 97 -11.59 6.81 -6.36
CA VAL A 97 -10.17 6.98 -6.68
C VAL A 97 -9.84 6.47 -8.10
N LEU A 98 -10.51 5.41 -8.58
CA LEU A 98 -10.29 4.90 -9.93
C LEU A 98 -10.91 5.77 -11.03
N PHE A 99 -12.04 6.42 -10.76
CA PHE A 99 -12.73 7.23 -11.76
C PHE A 99 -12.28 8.70 -11.79
N PHE A 100 -11.73 9.20 -10.69
CA PHE A 100 -11.35 10.61 -10.59
C PHE A 100 -9.87 10.81 -10.91
N LYS A 101 -9.59 11.81 -11.77
CA LYS A 101 -8.23 12.23 -12.09
C LYS A 101 -7.48 12.62 -10.81
N ASN A 102 -6.28 12.07 -10.63
CA ASN A 102 -5.42 12.43 -9.50
C ASN A 102 -4.92 13.89 -9.63
N SER A 103 -4.31 14.43 -8.58
CA SER A 103 -3.82 15.82 -8.55
C SER A 103 -2.79 16.11 -9.65
N MET A 104 -1.93 15.14 -9.98
CA MET A 104 -0.89 15.27 -10.99
C MET A 104 -1.47 15.33 -12.42
N GLU A 105 -2.54 14.61 -12.68
CA GLU A 105 -3.28 14.66 -13.94
C GLU A 105 -3.99 16.00 -14.10
N LYS A 106 -4.63 16.50 -13.03
CA LYS A 106 -5.26 17.84 -13.03
C LYS A 106 -4.26 18.97 -13.22
N TRP A 107 -3.03 18.82 -12.73
CA TRP A 107 -1.95 19.81 -12.94
C TRP A 107 -1.61 19.97 -14.43
N LYS A 108 -1.58 18.89 -15.21
CA LYS A 108 -1.24 18.94 -16.64
C LYS A 108 -2.26 19.72 -17.47
N GLU A 109 -3.52 19.71 -17.05
CA GLU A 109 -4.63 20.40 -17.71
C GLU A 109 -4.95 21.76 -17.04
N PHE A 110 -4.12 22.20 -16.09
CA PHE A 110 -4.36 23.42 -15.33
C PHE A 110 -4.35 24.65 -16.25
N LYS A 111 -5.45 25.41 -16.20
CA LYS A 111 -5.61 26.67 -16.93
C LYS A 111 -6.04 27.75 -15.96
N LEU A 112 -5.40 28.91 -16.05
CA LEU A 112 -5.80 30.10 -15.29
C LEU A 112 -7.09 30.66 -15.90
N ASN A 113 -8.22 30.36 -15.26
CA ASN A 113 -9.54 30.88 -15.59
C ASN A 113 -10.20 31.49 -14.35
N TYR A 114 -11.19 32.36 -14.53
CA TYR A 114 -11.97 32.95 -13.45
C TYR A 114 -12.56 31.91 -12.49
N GLN A 115 -12.96 30.74 -12.99
CA GLN A 115 -13.42 29.62 -12.16
C GLN A 115 -12.33 29.08 -11.23
N THR A 116 -11.09 28.90 -11.72
CA THR A 116 -9.97 28.43 -10.90
C THR A 116 -9.54 29.48 -9.88
N ILE A 117 -9.59 30.76 -10.25
CA ILE A 117 -9.28 31.88 -9.36
C ILE A 117 -10.34 31.97 -8.26
N PHE A 118 -11.63 31.86 -8.61
CA PHE A 118 -12.72 31.84 -7.64
C PHE A 118 -12.58 30.66 -6.66
N LEU A 119 -12.32 29.45 -7.16
CA LEU A 119 -12.09 28.27 -6.32
C LEU A 119 -10.90 28.48 -5.38
N ALA A 120 -9.78 28.99 -5.90
CA ALA A 120 -8.58 29.26 -5.12
C ALA A 120 -8.84 30.30 -4.01
N PHE A 121 -9.54 31.39 -4.34
CA PHE A 121 -9.94 32.42 -3.37
C PHE A 121 -10.86 31.84 -2.30
N PHE A 122 -11.87 31.06 -2.70
CA PHE A 122 -12.79 30.43 -1.77
C PHE A 122 -12.08 29.45 -0.81
N CYS A 123 -11.22 28.58 -1.33
CA CYS A 123 -10.41 27.67 -0.53
C CYS A 123 -9.46 28.43 0.42
N PHE A 124 -8.89 29.55 -0.04
CA PHE A 124 -8.01 30.39 0.76
C PHE A 124 -8.76 31.07 1.92
N CYS A 125 -9.95 31.62 1.67
CA CYS A 125 -10.81 32.20 2.71
C CYS A 125 -11.19 31.14 3.76
N ILE A 126 -11.59 29.94 3.33
CA ILE A 126 -11.88 28.84 4.26
C ILE A 126 -10.63 28.47 5.07
N GLY A 127 -9.48 28.39 4.41
CA GLY A 127 -8.20 28.10 5.06
C GLY A 127 -7.90 29.10 6.17
N ILE A 128 -8.00 30.40 5.88
CA ILE A 128 -7.79 31.48 6.86
C ILE A 128 -8.78 31.38 8.02
N LEU A 129 -10.07 31.19 7.74
CA LEU A 129 -11.09 31.07 8.78
C LEU A 129 -10.84 29.84 9.68
N SER A 130 -10.26 28.78 9.13
CA SER A 130 -9.93 27.55 9.87
C SER A 130 -8.66 27.68 10.72
N LEU A 131 -7.80 28.69 10.52
CA LEU A 131 -6.58 28.90 11.33
C LEU A 131 -6.88 29.19 12.80
N ASN A 132 -8.08 29.69 13.10
CA ASN A 132 -8.51 29.95 14.49
C ASN A 132 -8.77 28.68 15.29
N LYS A 133 -8.84 27.50 14.65
CA LYS A 133 -8.78 26.23 15.36
C LYS A 133 -7.33 25.89 15.64
N VAL A 134 -6.75 26.53 16.66
CA VAL A 134 -5.47 26.12 17.23
C VAL A 134 -5.67 24.71 17.77
N SER A 135 -5.27 23.71 16.99
CA SER A 135 -5.04 22.38 17.55
C SER A 135 -3.78 22.52 18.39
N GLU A 136 -3.91 22.42 19.70
CA GLU A 136 -2.73 22.16 20.53
C GLU A 136 -2.02 20.96 19.92
N PHE A 137 -0.74 21.15 19.63
CA PHE A 137 0.09 20.11 19.05
C PHE A 137 0.04 18.92 20.02
N LEU A 138 -0.23 17.72 19.51
CA LEU A 138 -0.51 16.51 20.30
C LEU A 138 0.52 16.26 21.44
N TYR A 139 1.73 16.80 21.31
CA TYR A 139 2.81 16.75 22.29
C TYR A 139 2.56 17.53 23.60
N PHE A 140 1.58 18.43 23.65
CA PHE A 140 1.21 19.14 24.89
C PHE A 140 0.14 18.40 25.72
N ASN A 141 -0.42 17.28 25.20
CA ASN A 141 -1.41 16.45 25.89
C ASN A 141 -0.80 15.20 26.58
N PHE A 142 0.47 15.28 26.98
CA PHE A 142 1.15 14.28 27.81
C PHE A 142 1.69 14.91 29.10
#